data_AF-A0A2E4ZVD5-F1
#
_entry.id   AF-A0A2E4ZVD5-F1
#
_cell.length_a   1.000
_cell.length_b   1.000
_cell.length_c   1.000
_cell.angle_alpha   90.00
_cell.angle_beta   90.00
_cell.angle_gamma   90.00
#
_symmetry.space_group_name_H-M   'P 1'
#
loop_
_entity.id
_entity.type
_entity.pdbx_description
1 polymer ?
#
loop_
_entity_poly.entity_id
_entity_poly.type
_entity_poly.pdbx_seq_one_letter_code
_entity_poly.pdbx_strand_id
1 'polypeptide(L)'
;MKTVLAIITAGLIGFGALAFAAKEAPAPANDKCPVSGKAVNAEKTISVGVCCGSCAKKFAKDVKANLAKVDLDNKDGDTVNKACPFSGKINKKTVVVAFCCGNCQGKYKAK
;
A
#
# COMPACT_ATOMS: atom_id res chain seq x y z
N MET A 1 44.46 -41.54 7.25
CA MET A 1 45.47 -41.34 6.18
C MET A 1 45.16 -40.01 5.54
N LYS A 2 45.92 -38.95 5.88
CA LYS A 2 46.81 -38.20 4.95
C LYS A 2 45.98 -37.56 3.82
N THR A 3 45.88 -36.23 3.70
CA THR A 3 46.92 -35.21 3.91
C THR A 3 46.31 -33.80 3.99
N VAL A 4 46.99 -32.99 4.77
CA VAL A 4 46.87 -31.53 4.95
C VAL A 4 47.46 -30.80 3.73
N LEU A 5 47.27 -29.47 3.68
CA LEU A 5 47.93 -28.42 2.88
C LEU A 5 47.23 -28.10 1.53
N ALA A 6 46.97 -26.87 1.11
CA ALA A 6 47.59 -25.60 1.47
C ALA A 6 46.83 -24.38 0.86
N ILE A 7 46.76 -23.27 1.63
CA ILE A 7 47.10 -21.89 1.23
C ILE A 7 46.09 -21.03 0.42
N ILE A 8 45.41 -20.14 1.17
CA ILE A 8 45.36 -18.66 1.06
C ILE A 8 45.36 -18.04 -0.35
N THR A 9 44.23 -17.45 -0.74
CA THR A 9 44.21 -16.12 -1.37
C THR A 9 43.12 -15.28 -0.73
N ALA A 10 43.53 -14.17 -0.13
CA ALA A 10 42.67 -13.10 0.32
C ALA A 10 41.82 -12.60 -0.86
N GLY A 11 40.51 -12.70 -0.73
CA GLY A 11 39.54 -12.14 -1.65
C GLY A 11 38.33 -11.67 -0.87
N LEU A 12 38.34 -10.39 -0.52
CA LEU A 12 37.14 -9.65 -0.17
C LEU A 12 36.08 -9.89 -1.26
N ILE A 13 35.13 -10.79 -1.02
CA ILE A 13 33.91 -10.88 -1.81
C ILE A 13 32.78 -10.79 -0.81
N GLY A 14 32.12 -9.65 -0.91
CA GLY A 14 31.33 -9.05 0.12
C GLY A 14 30.16 -9.91 0.57
N PHE A 15 29.67 -9.53 1.74
CA PHE A 15 28.25 -9.57 2.07
C PHE A 15 27.44 -9.38 0.79
N GLY A 16 26.89 -10.48 0.27
CA GLY A 16 25.85 -10.44 -0.73
C GLY A 16 24.65 -9.76 -0.09
N ALA A 17 24.65 -8.44 -0.12
CA ALA A 17 23.45 -7.66 0.05
C ALA A 17 22.51 -8.15 -1.05
N LEU A 18 21.61 -9.05 -0.68
CA LEU A 18 20.35 -9.23 -1.37
C LEU A 18 19.71 -7.83 -1.36
N ALA A 19 20.01 -7.06 -2.40
CA ALA A 19 19.24 -5.91 -2.78
C ALA A 19 17.87 -6.46 -3.18
N PHE A 20 17.02 -6.69 -2.17
CA PHE A 20 15.60 -6.70 -2.35
C PHE A 20 15.30 -5.32 -2.93
N ALA A 21 15.12 -5.26 -4.25
CA ALA A 21 14.53 -4.12 -4.90
C ALA A 21 13.13 -3.97 -4.28
N ALA A 22 13.06 -3.21 -3.19
CA ALA A 22 11.83 -2.84 -2.55
C ALA A 22 11.06 -2.04 -3.60
N LYS A 23 10.15 -2.71 -4.29
CA LYS A 23 9.18 -2.09 -5.19
C LYS A 23 8.50 -1.00 -4.38
N GLU A 24 8.85 0.26 -4.65
CA GLU A 24 8.33 1.41 -3.92
C GLU A 24 6.81 1.33 -3.96
N ALA A 25 6.20 1.12 -2.79
CA ALA A 25 4.76 1.11 -2.68
C ALA A 25 4.25 2.49 -3.13
N PRO A 26 3.18 2.56 -3.93
CA PRO A 26 2.65 3.85 -4.38
C PRO A 26 2.35 4.73 -3.17
N ALA A 27 2.82 5.99 -3.23
CA ALA A 27 2.65 6.94 -2.15
C ALA A 27 1.15 7.13 -1.81
N PRO A 28 0.80 7.24 -0.53
CA PRO A 28 -0.59 7.47 -0.14
C PRO A 28 -1.10 8.81 -0.64
N ALA A 29 -2.39 8.87 -0.95
CA ALA A 29 -3.06 10.09 -1.42
C ALA A 29 -3.30 11.14 -0.32
N ASN A 30 -2.80 10.90 0.90
CA ASN A 30 -3.02 11.75 2.07
C ASN A 30 -1.84 11.72 3.05
N ASP A 31 -1.54 12.87 3.64
CA ASP A 31 -0.51 13.01 4.69
C ASP A 31 -1.11 12.97 6.12
N LYS A 32 -2.42 13.21 6.23
CA LYS A 32 -3.16 13.18 7.50
C LYS A 32 -4.19 12.06 7.48
N CYS A 33 -4.31 11.36 8.61
CA CYS A 33 -5.27 10.29 8.83
C CYS A 33 -6.69 10.82 8.65
N PRO A 34 -7.51 10.23 7.75
CA PRO A 34 -8.85 10.72 7.47
C PRO A 34 -9.82 10.53 8.66
N VAL A 35 -9.45 9.71 9.64
CA VAL A 35 -10.26 9.46 10.85
C VAL A 35 -9.95 10.45 11.96
N SER A 36 -8.66 10.65 12.29
CA SER A 36 -8.23 11.40 13.48
C SER A 36 -7.54 12.73 13.18
N GLY A 37 -7.12 12.98 11.94
CA GLY A 37 -6.33 14.16 11.54
C GLY A 37 -4.84 14.11 11.91
N LYS A 38 -4.38 13.07 12.64
CA LYS A 38 -2.95 12.87 12.96
C LYS A 38 -2.14 12.48 11.72
N ALA A 39 -0.81 12.60 11.78
CA ALA A 39 0.07 12.13 10.71
C ALA A 39 -0.14 10.65 10.38
N VAL A 40 0.01 10.28 9.11
CA VAL A 40 -0.15 8.89 8.64
C VAL A 40 1.07 8.03 8.96
N ASN A 41 0.84 6.72 9.05
CA ASN A 41 1.88 5.70 9.08
C ASN A 41 1.86 4.95 7.73
N ALA A 42 3.02 4.87 7.07
CA ALA A 42 3.15 4.27 5.73
C ALA A 42 2.80 2.78 5.67
N GLU A 43 2.86 2.07 6.80
CA GLU A 43 2.48 0.65 6.89
C GLU A 43 0.97 0.44 7.05
N LYS A 44 0.23 1.47 7.45
CA LYS A 44 -1.19 1.35 7.82
C LYS A 44 -2.04 1.87 6.66
N THR A 45 -2.10 1.09 5.59
CA THR A 45 -2.75 1.49 4.33
C THR A 45 -3.92 0.59 3.95
N ILE A 46 -4.78 1.12 3.09
CA ILE A 46 -5.71 0.33 2.28
C ILE A 46 -5.62 0.78 0.83
N SER A 47 -6.11 -0.08 -0.07
CA SER A 47 -6.25 0.19 -1.49
C SER A 47 -7.72 0.40 -1.84
N VAL A 48 -8.05 1.52 -2.47
CA VAL A 48 -9.39 1.83 -2.99
C VAL A 48 -9.36 1.81 -4.50
N GLY A 49 -10.26 1.02 -5.10
CA GLY A 49 -10.40 0.93 -6.55
C GLY A 49 -11.24 2.07 -7.12
N VAL A 50 -10.80 2.62 -8.24
CA VAL A 50 -11.54 3.62 -9.04
C VAL A 50 -11.45 3.29 -10.52
N CYS A 51 -12.43 3.75 -11.32
CA CYS A 51 -12.54 3.36 -12.73
C CYS A 51 -11.62 4.15 -13.69
N CYS A 52 -11.09 5.31 -13.29
CA CYS A 52 -10.26 6.15 -14.16
C CYS A 52 -9.35 7.13 -13.39
N GLY A 53 -8.45 7.81 -14.11
CA GLY A 53 -7.49 8.76 -13.54
C GLY A 53 -8.15 10.01 -12.94
N SER A 54 -9.24 10.51 -13.54
CA SER A 54 -9.99 11.65 -13.02
C SER A 54 -10.68 11.32 -11.69
N CYS A 55 -11.18 10.09 -11.53
CA CYS A 55 -11.71 9.60 -10.24
C CYS A 55 -10.61 9.49 -9.19
N ALA A 56 -9.42 9.00 -9.55
CA ALA A 56 -8.27 8.97 -8.63
C ALA A 56 -7.90 10.38 -8.15
N LYS A 57 -7.80 11.35 -9.08
CA LYS A 57 -7.55 12.77 -8.74
C LYS A 57 -8.65 13.35 -7.86
N LYS A 58 -9.92 13.06 -8.17
CA LYS A 58 -11.07 13.52 -7.36
C LYS A 58 -11.03 12.93 -5.96
N PHE A 59 -10.67 11.65 -5.83
CA PHE A 59 -10.53 10.97 -4.55
C PHE A 59 -9.44 11.62 -3.69
N ALA A 60 -8.26 11.84 -4.25
CA ALA A 60 -7.11 12.41 -3.55
C ALA A 60 -7.34 13.86 -3.06
N LYS A 61 -8.18 14.64 -3.74
CA LYS A 61 -8.52 16.01 -3.30
C LYS A 61 -9.20 16.08 -1.94
N ASP A 62 -10.00 15.07 -1.60
CA ASP A 62 -10.66 14.98 -0.30
C ASP A 62 -10.83 13.51 0.06
N VAL A 63 -9.75 12.93 0.58
CA VAL A 63 -9.73 11.51 0.94
C VAL A 63 -10.81 11.20 1.97
N LYS A 64 -10.98 12.02 3.01
CA LYS A 64 -11.95 11.75 4.08
C LYS A 64 -13.39 11.68 3.54
N ALA A 65 -13.83 12.68 2.79
CA ALA A 65 -15.21 12.72 2.29
C ALA A 65 -15.48 11.66 1.22
N ASN A 66 -14.46 11.30 0.42
CA ASN A 66 -14.63 10.29 -0.62
C ASN A 66 -14.50 8.86 -0.12
N LEU A 67 -13.72 8.62 0.95
CA LEU A 67 -13.64 7.32 1.63
C LEU A 67 -15.00 6.91 2.20
N ALA A 68 -15.82 7.86 2.63
CA ALA A 68 -17.18 7.62 3.13
C ALA A 68 -18.16 7.11 2.04
N LYS A 69 -17.79 7.20 0.75
CA LYS A 69 -18.60 6.73 -0.39
C LYS A 69 -18.18 5.34 -0.86
N VAL A 70 -17.18 4.75 -0.21
CA VAL A 70 -16.62 3.46 -0.61
C VAL A 70 -17.43 2.35 0.04
N ASP A 71 -18.06 1.53 -0.78
CA ASP A 71 -18.65 0.27 -0.35
C ASP A 71 -17.53 -0.74 -0.07
N LEU A 72 -17.47 -1.23 1.17
CA LEU A 72 -16.42 -2.12 1.67
C LEU A 72 -16.77 -3.59 1.38
N ASP A 73 -16.97 -3.93 0.12
CA ASP A 73 -17.62 -5.17 -0.35
C ASP A 73 -16.65 -6.18 -0.99
N ASN A 74 -15.33 -5.97 -0.89
CA ASN A 74 -14.33 -6.80 -1.55
C ASN A 74 -13.29 -7.40 -0.59
N LYS A 75 -13.73 -8.36 0.23
CA LYS A 75 -12.91 -8.97 1.29
C LYS A 75 -11.65 -9.68 0.78
N ASP A 76 -11.75 -10.35 -0.36
CA ASP A 76 -10.69 -11.20 -0.91
C ASP A 76 -9.91 -10.55 -2.07
N GLY A 77 -10.07 -9.24 -2.29
CA GLY A 77 -9.44 -8.54 -3.40
C GLY A 77 -8.37 -7.53 -2.98
N ASP A 78 -7.58 -7.10 -3.97
CA ASP A 78 -6.50 -6.12 -3.79
C ASP A 78 -7.00 -4.72 -3.40
N THR A 79 -8.29 -4.46 -3.57
CA THR A 79 -8.97 -3.22 -3.17
C THR A 79 -10.13 -3.53 -2.25
N VAL A 80 -10.46 -2.63 -1.34
CA VAL A 80 -11.55 -2.83 -0.36
C VAL A 80 -12.96 -2.80 -0.96
N ASN A 81 -13.08 -2.37 -2.22
CA ASN A 81 -14.33 -2.24 -2.97
C ASN A 81 -14.26 -2.97 -4.33
N LYS A 82 -15.40 -3.47 -4.83
CA LYS A 82 -15.51 -4.11 -6.16
C LYS A 82 -15.85 -3.12 -7.29
N ALA A 83 -16.54 -2.03 -6.96
CA ALA A 83 -17.01 -1.03 -7.91
C ALA A 83 -16.56 0.39 -7.55
N CYS A 84 -16.41 1.25 -8.56
CA CYS A 84 -15.93 2.61 -8.38
C CYS A 84 -16.95 3.45 -7.58
N PRO A 85 -16.55 4.08 -6.45
CA PRO A 85 -17.45 4.80 -5.54
C PRO A 85 -18.09 6.06 -6.15
N PHE A 86 -17.66 6.48 -7.33
CA PHE A 86 -18.22 7.64 -8.02
C PHE A 86 -19.19 7.30 -9.15
N SER A 87 -19.18 6.06 -9.65
CA SER A 87 -19.89 5.72 -10.90
C SER A 87 -20.42 4.28 -10.97
N GLY A 88 -20.09 3.42 -10.00
CA GLY A 88 -20.45 2.00 -10.03
C GLY A 88 -19.72 1.15 -11.08
N LYS A 89 -18.89 1.76 -11.94
CA LYS A 89 -18.11 1.04 -12.97
C LYS A 89 -17.00 0.19 -12.35
N ILE A 90 -16.58 -0.85 -13.05
CA ILE A 90 -15.44 -1.71 -12.67
C ILE A 90 -14.17 -0.87 -12.41
N ASN A 91 -13.45 -1.27 -11.36
CA ASN A 91 -12.19 -0.68 -10.95
C ASN A 91 -11.08 -0.94 -11.98
N LYS A 92 -10.29 0.09 -12.31
CA LYS A 92 -9.15 0.00 -13.26
C LYS A 92 -7.87 0.64 -12.71
N LYS A 93 -7.97 1.41 -11.64
CA LYS A 93 -6.87 2.10 -10.96
C LYS A 93 -7.06 1.98 -9.46
N THR A 94 -5.96 2.10 -8.73
CA THR A 94 -5.94 2.03 -7.28
C THR A 94 -5.47 3.35 -6.69
N VAL A 95 -6.11 3.77 -5.61
CA VAL A 95 -5.70 4.87 -4.74
C VAL A 95 -5.32 4.29 -3.40
N VAL A 96 -4.10 4.57 -2.94
CA VAL A 96 -3.65 4.15 -1.61
C VAL A 96 -4.06 5.21 -0.59
N VAL A 97 -4.64 4.77 0.51
CA VAL A 97 -5.03 5.64 1.64
C VAL A 97 -4.29 5.17 2.87
N ALA A 98 -3.58 6.08 3.53
CA ALA A 98 -2.86 5.78 4.76
C ALA A 98 -3.60 6.28 6.01
N PHE A 99 -3.38 5.58 7.12
CA PHE A 99 -3.97 5.85 8.42
C PHE A 99 -2.88 6.01 9.47
N CYS A 100 -3.19 6.66 10.59
CA CYS A 100 -2.23 6.83 11.69
C CYS A 100 -2.03 5.55 12.52
N CYS A 101 -3.00 4.61 12.51
CA CYS A 101 -2.94 3.39 13.31
C CYS A 101 -3.87 2.30 12.77
N GLY A 102 -3.66 1.06 13.26
CA GLY A 102 -4.46 -0.11 12.87
C GLY A 102 -5.95 0.00 13.23
N ASN A 103 -6.30 0.70 14.30
CA ASN A 103 -7.71 0.90 14.67
C ASN A 103 -8.44 1.84 13.69
N CYS A 104 -7.73 2.84 13.14
CA CYS A 104 -8.30 3.72 12.11
C CYS A 104 -8.45 2.98 10.78
N GLN A 105 -7.40 2.25 10.36
CA GLN A 105 -7.42 1.41 9.18
C GLN A 105 -8.51 0.33 9.26
N GLY A 106 -8.68 -0.29 10.42
CA GLY A 106 -9.64 -1.37 10.67
C GLY A 106 -11.10 -0.99 10.41
N LYS A 107 -11.45 0.31 10.48
CA LYS A 107 -12.78 0.81 10.12
C LYS A 107 -13.11 0.69 8.63
N TYR A 108 -12.10 0.48 7.80
CA TYR A 108 -12.19 0.45 6.33
C TYR A 108 -11.69 -0.86 5.73
N LYS A 109 -11.59 -1.93 6.52
CA LYS A 109 -11.42 -3.27 5.97
C LYS A 109 -12.72 -3.71 5.31
N ALA A 110 -12.62 -4.36 4.15
CA ALA A 110 -13.75 -4.97 3.49
C ALA A 110 -14.43 -5.99 4.42
N LYS A 111 -15.77 -6.00 4.41
CA LYS A 111 -16.62 -6.84 5.26
C LYS A 111 -16.94 -8.16 4.58
#